data_AF-A0AA42ZAD9-F1
#
_entry.id   AF-A0AA42ZAD9-F1
#
_cell.length_a   1.000
_cell.length_b   1.000
_cell.length_c   1.000
_cell.angle_alpha   90.00
_cell.angle_beta   90.00
_cell.angle_gamma   90.00
#
_symmetry.space_group_name_H-M   'P 1'
#
loop_
_entity.id
_entity.type
_entity.pdbx_description
1 polymer ?
#
loop_
_entity_poly.entity_id
_entity_poly.type
_entity_poly.pdbx_seq_one_letter_code
_entity_poly.pdbx_strand_id
1 'polypeptide(L)'
;MNRRLKRNLKTFLPILLGIFLVWYSYSITTAEDRAQIFKYIKEANIGWVLVSVFIGMLSHISRAIRWNYLLEPLGYRPKLINNVMIILMAYLTNLGIPRSGELLRASALATYENVPFEKGFGTIVTERVVDLLMLFLVIIAALISQTDIIMGYLNEHGLSLTLSVVALSVAILMAFLVLVILRRSTH
;
A
#
# COMPACT_ATOMS: atom_id res chain seq x y z
N MET A 1 9.76 16.66 22.80
CA MET A 1 8.65 15.73 23.13
C MET A 1 9.17 14.52 23.89
N ASN A 2 8.56 14.13 25.02
CA ASN A 2 9.02 12.99 25.82
C ASN A 2 9.09 11.70 24.97
N ARG A 3 10.23 10.98 24.97
CA ARG A 3 10.46 9.77 24.15
C ARG A 3 9.38 8.70 24.39
N ARG A 4 8.88 8.56 25.63
CA ARG A 4 7.77 7.65 25.96
C ARG A 4 6.46 8.10 25.31
N LEU A 5 6.14 9.40 25.35
CA LEU A 5 4.95 9.95 24.73
C LEU A 5 4.98 9.76 23.20
N LYS A 6 6.11 10.05 22.54
CA LYS A 6 6.29 9.84 21.09
C LYS A 6 6.11 8.37 20.71
N ARG A 7 6.61 7.43 21.52
CA ARG A 7 6.46 5.99 21.29
C ARG A 7 4.99 5.56 21.45
N ASN A 8 4.36 5.94 22.54
CA ASN A 8 2.96 5.58 22.80
C ASN A 8 2.03 6.16 21.73
N LEU A 9 2.25 7.41 21.31
CA LEU A 9 1.46 8.02 20.23
C LEU A 9 1.59 7.23 18.92
N LYS A 10 2.81 6.82 18.54
CA LYS A 10 3.04 6.03 17.31
C LYS A 10 2.37 4.67 17.34
N THR A 11 2.16 4.07 18.51
CA THR A 11 1.52 2.76 18.65
C THR A 11 0.00 2.87 18.78
N PHE A 12 -0.50 3.76 19.64
CA PHE A 12 -1.93 3.85 19.94
C PHE A 12 -2.70 4.68 18.91
N LEU A 13 -2.10 5.69 18.30
CA LEU A 13 -2.80 6.57 17.36
C LEU A 13 -3.36 5.82 16.14
N PRO A 14 -2.62 4.91 15.45
CA PRO A 14 -3.18 4.15 14.34
C PRO A 14 -4.32 3.21 14.77
N ILE A 15 -4.22 2.62 15.97
CA ILE A 15 -5.26 1.74 16.52
C ILE A 15 -6.52 2.53 16.83
N LEU A 16 -6.39 3.66 17.53
CA LEU A 16 -7.49 4.58 17.82
C LEU A 16 -8.15 5.08 16.55
N LEU A 17 -7.35 5.45 15.54
CA LEU A 17 -7.86 5.85 14.23
C LEU A 17 -8.62 4.71 13.56
N GLY A 18 -8.10 3.48 13.59
CA GLY A 18 -8.79 2.31 13.06
C GLY A 18 -10.15 2.06 13.73
N ILE A 19 -10.19 2.07 15.07
CA ILE A 19 -11.43 1.92 15.85
C ILE A 19 -12.40 3.06 15.52
N PHE A 20 -11.92 4.30 15.49
CA PHE A 20 -12.72 5.46 15.14
C PHE A 20 -13.33 5.34 13.75
N LEU A 21 -12.55 4.93 12.74
CA LEU A 21 -13.04 4.75 11.37
C LEU A 21 -14.08 3.62 11.26
N VAL A 22 -13.91 2.52 11.99
CA VAL A 22 -14.90 1.43 12.04
C VAL A 22 -16.18 1.90 12.71
N TRP A 23 -16.08 2.58 13.86
CA TRP A 23 -17.23 3.15 14.56
C TRP A 23 -17.95 4.18 13.66
N TYR A 24 -17.19 5.06 13.02
CA TYR A 24 -17.72 6.07 12.11
C TYR A 24 -18.46 5.41 10.95
N SER A 25 -17.82 4.46 10.26
CA SER A 25 -18.44 3.68 9.18
C SER A 25 -19.73 2.99 9.64
N TYR A 26 -19.75 2.41 10.84
CA TYR A 26 -20.96 1.77 11.36
C TYR A 26 -22.06 2.78 11.67
N SER A 27 -21.70 3.95 12.23
CA SER A 27 -22.64 4.99 12.62
C SER A 27 -23.33 5.68 11.44
N ILE A 28 -22.65 5.81 10.30
CA ILE A 28 -23.21 6.39 9.06
C ILE A 28 -24.00 5.39 8.23
N THR A 29 -23.87 4.09 8.50
CA THR A 29 -24.55 3.03 7.74
C THR A 29 -25.93 2.76 8.37
N THR A 30 -27.00 2.73 7.58
CA THR A 30 -28.35 2.44 8.12
C THR A 30 -28.52 0.94 8.41
N ALA A 31 -29.62 0.56 9.09
CA ALA A 31 -29.94 -0.84 9.32
C ALA A 31 -30.23 -1.60 8.00
N GLU A 32 -30.82 -0.90 7.03
CA GLU A 32 -31.11 -1.42 5.70
C GLU A 32 -29.82 -1.68 4.90
N ASP A 33 -28.89 -0.71 4.87
CA ASP A 33 -27.59 -0.86 4.23
C ASP A 33 -26.82 -2.07 4.77
N ARG A 34 -26.84 -2.26 6.10
CA ARG A 34 -26.21 -3.42 6.75
C ARG A 34 -26.86 -4.74 6.32
N ALA A 35 -28.19 -4.80 6.28
CA ALA A 35 -28.91 -5.99 5.81
C ALA A 35 -28.56 -6.29 4.35
N GLN A 36 -28.42 -5.26 3.52
CA GLN A 36 -28.05 -5.37 2.11
C GLN A 36 -26.61 -5.88 1.93
N ILE A 37 -25.65 -5.42 2.73
CA ILE A 37 -24.28 -5.97 2.74
C ILE A 37 -24.31 -7.48 3.00
N PHE A 38 -25.04 -7.93 4.02
CA PHE A 38 -25.16 -9.36 4.32
C PHE A 38 -25.84 -10.14 3.20
N LYS A 39 -26.87 -9.56 2.58
CA LYS A 39 -27.53 -10.15 1.41
C LYS A 39 -26.54 -10.34 0.27
N TYR A 40 -25.76 -9.31 -0.08
CA TYR A 40 -24.77 -9.38 -1.15
C TYR A 40 -23.64 -10.37 -0.89
N ILE A 41 -23.21 -10.53 0.37
CA ILE A 41 -22.24 -11.57 0.73
C ILE A 41 -22.82 -12.98 0.49
N LYS A 42 -24.10 -13.20 0.81
CA LYS A 42 -24.77 -14.50 0.63
C LYS A 42 -25.06 -14.81 -0.84
N GLU A 43 -25.44 -13.80 -1.62
CA GLU A 43 -25.79 -13.93 -3.03
C GLU A 43 -24.58 -13.82 -3.96
N ALA A 44 -23.38 -13.59 -3.41
CA ALA A 44 -22.15 -13.46 -4.18
C ALA A 44 -21.91 -14.71 -5.05
N ASN A 45 -21.64 -14.47 -6.34
CA ASN A 45 -21.33 -15.55 -7.26
C ASN A 45 -19.97 -16.18 -6.91
N ILE A 46 -19.98 -17.43 -6.45
CA ILE A 46 -18.78 -18.14 -6.03
C ILE A 46 -17.76 -18.32 -7.16
N GLY A 47 -18.20 -18.41 -8.42
CA GLY A 47 -17.32 -18.50 -9.57
C GLY A 47 -16.43 -17.27 -9.70
N TRP A 48 -17.00 -16.07 -9.58
CA TRP A 48 -16.24 -14.82 -9.60
C TRP A 48 -15.31 -14.68 -8.39
N VAL A 49 -15.74 -15.13 -7.21
CA VAL A 49 -14.87 -15.17 -6.02
C VAL A 49 -13.66 -16.07 -6.28
N LEU A 50 -13.85 -17.27 -6.80
CA LEU A 50 -12.74 -18.19 -7.11
C LEU A 50 -11.81 -17.63 -8.19
N VAL A 51 -12.34 -17.00 -9.24
CA VAL A 51 -11.53 -16.33 -10.26
C VAL A 51 -10.67 -15.22 -9.63
N SER A 52 -11.22 -14.42 -8.73
CA SER A 52 -10.47 -13.36 -8.04
C SER A 52 -9.33 -13.92 -7.18
N VAL A 53 -9.58 -15.01 -6.45
CA VAL A 53 -8.56 -15.69 -5.64
C VAL A 53 -7.47 -16.27 -6.54
N PHE A 54 -7.85 -16.89 -7.66
CA PHE A 54 -6.92 -17.44 -8.63
C PHE A 54 -6.00 -16.37 -9.23
N ILE A 55 -6.55 -15.25 -9.69
CA ILE A 55 -5.77 -14.11 -10.20
C ILE A 55 -4.89 -13.53 -9.10
N GLY A 56 -5.37 -13.45 -7.85
CA GLY A 56 -4.60 -13.03 -6.69
C GLY A 56 -3.37 -13.92 -6.47
N MET A 57 -3.53 -15.24 -6.55
CA MET A 57 -2.41 -16.19 -6.46
C MET A 57 -1.40 -15.99 -7.58
N LEU A 58 -1.86 -15.83 -8.83
CA LEU A 58 -1.00 -15.53 -9.98
C LEU A 58 -0.21 -14.22 -9.79
N SER A 59 -0.81 -13.21 -9.17
CA SER A 59 -0.11 -11.97 -8.81
C SER A 59 1.06 -12.22 -7.85
N HIS A 60 0.89 -13.07 -6.83
CA HIS A 60 1.97 -13.42 -5.92
C HIS A 60 3.09 -14.20 -6.59
N ILE A 61 2.75 -15.11 -7.51
CA ILE A 61 3.74 -15.83 -8.33
C ILE A 61 4.53 -14.86 -9.21
N SER A 62 3.84 -13.95 -9.91
CA SER A 62 4.48 -12.91 -10.72
C SER A 62 5.46 -12.05 -9.92
N ARG A 63 5.09 -11.66 -8.69
CA ARG A 63 5.98 -10.93 -7.77
C ARG A 63 7.21 -11.75 -7.39
N ALA A 64 7.06 -13.04 -7.13
CA ALA A 64 8.20 -13.91 -6.83
C ALA A 64 9.18 -14.03 -8.01
N ILE A 65 8.65 -14.18 -9.23
CA ILE A 65 9.46 -14.20 -10.47
C ILE A 65 10.22 -12.87 -10.62
N ARG A 66 9.53 -11.74 -10.49
CA ARG A 66 10.15 -10.41 -10.57
C ARG A 66 11.24 -10.23 -9.50
N TRP A 67 11.01 -10.74 -8.30
CA TRP A 67 12.00 -10.67 -7.23
C TRP A 67 13.26 -11.50 -7.54
N ASN A 68 13.11 -12.66 -8.18
CA ASN A 68 14.24 -13.43 -8.70
C ASN A 68 15.08 -12.62 -9.70
N TYR A 69 14.44 -11.90 -10.64
CA TYR A 69 15.17 -11.05 -11.59
C TYR A 69 15.97 -9.93 -10.91
N LEU A 70 15.54 -9.45 -9.75
CA LEU A 70 16.27 -8.44 -8.99
C LEU A 70 17.45 -9.03 -8.20
N LEU A 71 17.37 -10.31 -7.84
CA LEU A 71 18.40 -11.04 -7.11
C LEU A 71 19.47 -11.64 -8.02
N GLU A 72 19.12 -11.97 -9.27
CA GLU A 72 20.01 -12.61 -10.23
C GLU A 72 21.28 -11.79 -10.55
N PRO A 73 21.23 -10.46 -10.77
CA PRO A 73 22.42 -9.64 -10.97
C PRO A 73 23.34 -9.58 -9.74
N LEU A 74 22.82 -9.91 -8.56
CA LEU A 74 23.58 -10.00 -7.32
C LEU A 74 24.24 -11.37 -7.13
N GLY A 75 24.06 -12.30 -8.10
CA GLY A 75 24.61 -13.65 -8.06
C GLY A 75 23.72 -14.68 -7.36
N TYR A 76 22.49 -14.33 -6.99
CA TYR A 76 21.57 -15.22 -6.28
C TYR A 76 20.43 -15.69 -7.16
N ARG A 77 20.15 -16.99 -7.13
CA ARG A 77 19.04 -17.60 -7.90
C ARG A 77 18.16 -18.46 -6.98
N PRO A 78 17.36 -17.83 -6.10
CA PRO A 78 16.47 -18.56 -5.22
C PRO A 78 15.47 -19.42 -5.98
N LYS A 79 15.04 -20.53 -5.38
CA LYS A 79 13.96 -21.33 -5.97
C LYS A 79 12.67 -20.51 -5.98
N LEU A 80 11.98 -20.48 -7.12
CA LEU A 80 10.74 -19.71 -7.26
C LEU A 80 9.71 -20.07 -6.18
N ILE A 81 9.55 -21.36 -5.89
CA ILE A 81 8.60 -21.83 -4.87
C ILE A 81 8.91 -21.26 -3.48
N ASN A 82 10.20 -21.18 -3.10
CA ASN A 82 10.61 -20.64 -1.82
C ASN A 82 10.31 -19.13 -1.76
N ASN A 83 10.59 -18.39 -2.83
CA ASN A 83 10.24 -16.97 -2.91
C ASN A 83 8.73 -16.71 -2.90
N VAL A 84 7.92 -17.57 -3.52
CA VAL A 84 6.45 -17.51 -3.40
C VAL A 84 6.03 -17.69 -1.94
N MET A 85 6.56 -18.70 -1.24
CA MET A 85 6.22 -18.95 0.17
C MET A 85 6.68 -17.82 1.09
N ILE A 86 7.87 -17.27 0.87
CA ILE A 86 8.39 -16.11 1.61
C ILE A 86 7.46 -14.90 1.42
N ILE A 87 7.01 -14.66 0.19
CA ILE A 87 6.07 -13.57 -0.11
C ILE A 87 4.74 -13.78 0.60
N LEU A 88 4.16 -14.98 0.54
CA LEU A 88 2.89 -15.29 1.22
C LEU A 88 3.03 -15.14 2.75
N MET A 89 4.11 -15.62 3.35
CA MET A 89 4.40 -15.46 4.78
C MET A 89 4.50 -13.98 5.17
N ALA A 90 5.14 -13.16 4.33
CA ALA A 90 5.25 -11.73 4.55
C ALA A 90 3.90 -11.01 4.49
N TYR A 91 3.05 -11.36 3.53
CA TYR A 91 1.69 -10.83 3.44
C TYR A 91 0.85 -11.23 4.65
N LEU A 92 0.92 -12.49 5.07
CA LEU A 92 0.24 -12.96 6.28
C LEU A 92 0.70 -12.18 7.52
N THR A 93 2.01 -11.97 7.67
CA THR A 93 2.56 -11.25 8.84
C THR A 93 2.11 -9.79 8.86
N ASN A 94 2.00 -9.15 7.68
CA ASN A 94 1.50 -7.79 7.56
C ASN A 94 0.05 -7.61 8.03
N LEU A 95 -0.77 -8.68 8.09
CA LEU A 95 -2.12 -8.65 8.67
C LEU A 95 -2.08 -8.53 10.20
N GLY A 96 -1.06 -9.10 10.85
CA GLY A 96 -0.91 -9.04 12.31
C GLY A 96 -0.11 -7.82 12.76
N ILE A 97 1.11 -7.66 12.25
CA ILE A 97 1.99 -6.55 12.61
C ILE A 97 2.26 -5.74 11.34
N PRO A 98 1.76 -4.49 11.25
CA PRO A 98 1.95 -3.67 10.07
C PRO A 98 3.44 -3.50 9.73
N ARG A 99 3.79 -3.74 8.47
CA ARG A 99 5.13 -3.56 7.87
C ARG A 99 6.23 -4.49 8.38
N SER A 100 5.94 -5.44 9.26
CA SER A 100 6.94 -6.43 9.70
C SER A 100 7.28 -7.46 8.61
N GLY A 101 6.38 -7.67 7.65
CA GLY A 101 6.57 -8.60 6.54
C GLY A 101 7.79 -8.28 5.68
N GLU A 102 8.21 -7.01 5.58
CA GLU A 102 9.38 -6.62 4.79
C GLU A 102 10.69 -7.09 5.43
N LEU A 103 10.81 -6.97 6.76
CA LEU A 103 11.94 -7.52 7.50
C LEU A 103 11.93 -9.06 7.44
N LEU A 104 10.74 -9.65 7.59
CA LEU A 104 10.58 -11.10 7.52
C LEU A 104 10.99 -11.67 6.15
N ARG A 105 10.69 -10.97 5.04
CA ARG A 105 11.16 -11.40 3.71
C ARG A 105 12.68 -11.48 3.64
N ALA A 106 13.37 -10.43 4.08
CA ALA A 106 14.83 -10.39 4.04
C ALA A 106 15.45 -11.44 4.96
N SER A 107 14.90 -11.63 6.16
CA SER A 107 15.35 -12.68 7.09
C SER A 107 15.10 -14.08 6.55
N ALA A 108 13.90 -14.36 6.02
CA ALA A 108 13.58 -15.68 5.48
C ALA A 108 14.43 -16.01 4.24
N LEU A 109 14.72 -15.03 3.39
CA LEU A 109 15.62 -15.20 2.26
C LEU A 109 17.05 -15.54 2.72
N ALA A 110 17.52 -14.91 3.79
CA ALA A 110 18.82 -15.24 4.39
C ALA A 110 18.86 -16.65 4.98
N THR A 111 17.79 -17.07 5.66
CA THR A 111 17.71 -18.39 6.31
C THR A 111 17.54 -19.54 5.31
N TYR A 112 16.66 -19.39 4.32
CA TYR A 112 16.27 -20.50 3.44
C TYR A 112 16.99 -20.53 2.10
N GLU A 113 17.54 -19.40 1.64
CA GLU A 113 18.14 -19.25 0.31
C GLU A 113 19.59 -18.71 0.37
N ASN A 114 20.15 -18.56 1.57
CA ASN A 114 21.52 -18.09 1.82
C ASN A 114 21.86 -16.74 1.16
N VAL A 115 20.86 -15.88 0.93
CA VAL A 115 21.08 -14.52 0.43
C VAL A 115 21.35 -13.60 1.63
N PRO A 116 22.49 -12.88 1.69
CA PRO A 116 22.77 -11.96 2.79
C PRO A 116 21.62 -10.98 3.03
N PHE A 117 21.30 -10.74 4.29
CA PHE A 117 20.16 -9.91 4.70
C PHE A 117 20.20 -8.54 4.03
N GLU A 118 21.37 -7.90 3.97
CA GLU A 118 21.55 -6.56 3.42
C GLU A 118 21.25 -6.52 1.91
N LYS A 119 21.62 -7.59 1.19
CA LYS A 119 21.34 -7.73 -0.24
C LYS A 119 19.84 -7.96 -0.47
N GLY A 120 19.26 -8.91 0.26
CA GLY A 120 17.82 -9.20 0.21
C GLY A 120 16.98 -7.97 0.55
N PHE A 121 17.29 -7.30 1.66
CA PHE A 121 16.61 -6.08 2.09
C PHE A 121 16.77 -4.94 1.08
N GLY A 122 17.97 -4.77 0.50
CA GLY A 122 18.23 -3.80 -0.57
C GLY A 122 17.29 -4.01 -1.76
N THR A 123 17.12 -5.26 -2.22
CA THR A 123 16.19 -5.56 -3.31
C THR A 123 14.73 -5.23 -2.98
N ILE A 124 14.30 -5.44 -1.73
CA ILE A 124 12.94 -5.10 -1.29
C ILE A 124 12.72 -3.58 -1.33
N VAL A 125 13.69 -2.79 -0.86
CA VAL A 125 13.62 -1.32 -0.93
C VAL A 125 13.59 -0.85 -2.38
N THR A 126 14.45 -1.39 -3.24
CA THR A 126 14.45 -1.07 -4.68
C THR A 126 13.11 -1.41 -5.34
N GLU A 127 12.53 -2.57 -5.02
CA GLU A 127 11.19 -2.96 -5.47
C GLU A 127 10.16 -1.88 -5.10
N ARG A 128 10.17 -1.36 -3.86
CA ARG A 128 9.22 -0.32 -3.43
C ARG A 128 9.39 0.99 -4.17
N VAL A 129 10.63 1.39 -4.45
CA VAL A 129 10.90 2.62 -5.21
C VAL A 129 10.34 2.47 -6.63
N VAL A 130 10.60 1.34 -7.29
CA VAL A 130 10.07 1.07 -8.63
C VAL A 130 8.55 1.01 -8.63
N ASP A 131 7.93 0.31 -7.67
CA ASP A 131 6.48 0.23 -7.53
C ASP A 131 5.85 1.63 -7.36
N LEU A 132 6.47 2.51 -6.56
CA LEU A 132 6.02 3.90 -6.40
C LEU A 132 6.14 4.70 -7.70
N LEU A 133 7.25 4.59 -8.42
CA LEU A 133 7.43 5.26 -9.72
C LEU A 133 6.37 4.79 -10.73
N MET A 134 6.13 3.48 -10.81
CA MET A 134 5.10 2.92 -11.68
C MET A 134 3.71 3.41 -11.30
N LEU A 135 3.39 3.50 -10.00
CA LEU A 135 2.13 4.07 -9.54
C LEU A 135 1.97 5.53 -9.99
N PHE A 136 3.00 6.35 -9.86
CA PHE A 136 2.97 7.74 -10.34
C PHE A 136 2.73 7.82 -11.85
N LEU A 137 3.40 6.98 -12.64
CA LEU A 137 3.20 6.92 -14.09
C LEU A 137 1.76 6.54 -14.45
N VAL A 138 1.19 5.54 -13.77
CA VAL A 138 -0.21 5.12 -13.99
C VAL A 138 -1.18 6.23 -13.62
N ILE A 139 -0.95 6.94 -12.51
CA ILE A 139 -1.77 8.09 -12.10
C ILE A 139 -1.72 9.19 -13.16
N ILE A 140 -0.53 9.56 -13.64
CA ILE A 140 -0.38 10.60 -14.68
C ILE A 140 -1.08 10.17 -15.98
N ALA A 141 -0.89 8.92 -16.40
CA ALA A 141 -1.55 8.39 -17.57
C ALA A 141 -3.08 8.42 -17.44
N ALA A 142 -3.62 8.07 -16.26
CA ALA A 142 -5.04 8.13 -15.97
C ALA A 142 -5.58 9.57 -16.00
N LEU A 143 -4.84 10.54 -15.42
CA LEU A 143 -5.23 11.95 -15.42
C LEU A 143 -5.27 12.53 -16.85
N ILE A 144 -4.28 12.20 -17.68
CA ILE A 144 -4.26 12.62 -19.08
C ILE A 144 -5.43 11.98 -19.83
N SER A 145 -5.64 10.67 -19.66
CA SER A 145 -6.71 9.94 -20.33
C SER A 145 -8.12 10.41 -19.95
N GLN A 146 -8.30 10.96 -18.74
CA GLN A 146 -9.59 11.38 -18.21
C GLN A 146 -9.74 12.91 -18.14
N THR A 147 -8.99 13.65 -18.96
CA THR A 147 -8.99 15.12 -18.96
C THR A 147 -10.40 15.69 -19.17
N ASP A 148 -11.20 15.13 -20.08
CA ASP A 148 -12.55 15.63 -20.36
C ASP A 148 -13.49 15.51 -19.16
N ILE A 149 -13.44 14.38 -18.46
CA ILE A 149 -14.23 14.14 -17.24
C ILE A 149 -13.82 15.12 -16.15
N ILE A 150 -12.51 15.32 -15.97
CA ILE A 150 -11.96 16.25 -14.97
C ILE A 150 -12.40 17.68 -15.30
N MET A 151 -12.29 18.11 -16.55
CA MET A 151 -12.70 19.44 -16.99
C MET A 151 -14.20 19.67 -16.83
N GLY A 152 -15.04 18.67 -17.15
CA GLY A 152 -16.48 18.73 -16.92
C GLY A 152 -16.82 18.97 -15.45
N TYR A 153 -16.24 18.17 -14.55
CA TYR A 153 -16.47 18.28 -13.11
C TYR A 153 -16.01 19.65 -12.54
N LEU A 154 -14.86 20.14 -12.99
CA LEU A 154 -14.33 21.44 -12.55
C LEU A 154 -15.21 22.60 -13.02
N ASN A 155 -15.67 22.57 -14.27
CA ASN A 155 -16.54 23.61 -14.83
C ASN A 155 -17.90 23.66 -14.12
N GLU A 156 -18.50 22.52 -13.78
CA GLU A 156 -19.75 22.46 -13.00
C GLU A 156 -19.64 23.17 -11.64
N HIS A 157 -18.45 23.15 -11.03
CA HIS A 157 -18.18 23.79 -9.74
C HIS A 157 -17.52 25.17 -9.87
N GLY A 158 -17.42 25.73 -11.09
CA GLY A 158 -16.81 27.03 -11.35
C GLY A 158 -15.30 27.10 -11.08
N LEU A 159 -14.62 25.96 -11.05
CA LEU A 159 -13.18 25.86 -10.83
C LEU A 159 -12.42 25.81 -12.16
N SER A 160 -11.30 26.52 -12.26
CA SER A 160 -10.40 26.37 -13.41
C SER A 160 -9.37 25.27 -13.15
N LEU A 161 -8.92 24.62 -14.23
CA LEU A 161 -7.85 23.62 -14.16
C LEU A 161 -6.58 24.21 -13.55
N THR A 162 -6.21 25.42 -13.97
CA THR A 162 -5.03 26.13 -13.45
C THR A 162 -5.13 26.37 -11.95
N LEU A 163 -6.28 26.86 -11.47
CA LEU A 163 -6.48 27.08 -10.04
C LEU A 163 -6.39 25.77 -9.25
N SER A 164 -6.98 24.70 -9.77
CA SER A 164 -6.99 23.38 -9.14
C SER A 164 -5.57 22.77 -9.04
N VAL A 165 -4.78 22.89 -10.12
CA VAL A 165 -3.39 22.43 -10.15
C VAL A 165 -2.52 23.27 -9.20
N VAL A 166 -2.70 24.59 -9.18
CA VAL A 166 -1.96 25.47 -8.25
C VAL A 166 -2.33 25.17 -6.80
N ALA A 167 -3.63 25.02 -6.49
CA ALA A 167 -4.10 24.67 -5.15
C ALA A 167 -3.52 23.33 -4.68
N LEU A 168 -3.53 22.31 -5.54
CA LEU A 168 -2.93 21.01 -5.23
C LEU A 168 -1.41 21.13 -4.98
N SER A 169 -0.71 21.89 -5.82
CA SER A 169 0.74 22.11 -5.70
C SER A 169 1.09 22.82 -4.38
N VAL A 170 0.32 23.85 -4.01
CA VAL A 170 0.47 24.57 -2.74
C VAL A 170 0.16 23.65 -1.56
N ALA A 171 -0.89 22.83 -1.64
CA ALA A 171 -1.23 21.87 -0.59
C ALA A 171 -0.11 20.85 -0.36
N ILE A 172 0.50 20.32 -1.44
CA ILE A 172 1.64 19.40 -1.36
C ILE A 172 2.86 20.10 -0.73
N LEU A 173 3.19 21.32 -1.17
CA LEU A 173 4.29 22.13 -0.60
C LEU A 173 4.08 22.41 0.88
N MET A 174 2.87 22.80 1.28
CA MET A 174 2.50 23.04 2.67
C MET A 174 2.60 21.76 3.51
N ALA A 175 2.08 20.64 3.01
CA ALA A 175 2.22 19.35 3.68
C ALA A 175 3.69 18.94 3.84
N PHE A 176 4.51 19.16 2.81
CA PHE A 176 5.96 18.90 2.87
C PHE A 176 6.66 19.80 3.91
N LEU A 177 6.38 21.10 3.90
CA LEU A 177 6.93 22.06 4.88
C LEU A 177 6.54 21.67 6.32
N VAL A 178 5.27 21.34 6.55
CA VAL A 178 4.79 20.86 7.85
C VAL A 178 5.54 19.59 8.27
N LEU A 179 5.74 18.62 7.37
CA LEU A 179 6.52 17.41 7.66
C LEU A 179 7.98 17.72 8.00
N VAL A 180 8.61 18.67 7.31
CA VAL A 180 9.99 19.11 7.59
C VAL A 180 10.09 19.79 8.96
N ILE A 181 9.15 20.68 9.28
CA ILE A 181 9.08 21.36 10.58
C ILE A 181 8.86 20.34 11.71
N LEU A 182 7.92 19.40 11.54
CA LEU A 182 7.67 18.33 12.49
C LEU A 182 8.88 17.41 12.69
N ARG A 183 9.65 17.14 11.62
CA ARG A 183 10.92 16.40 11.76
C ARG A 183 11.94 17.19 12.59
N ARG A 184 12.14 18.48 12.31
CA ARG A 184 13.08 19.36 13.04
C ARG A 184 12.70 19.54 14.51
N SER A 185 11.42 19.61 14.84
CA SER A 185 10.90 19.73 16.22
C SER A 185 11.10 18.47 17.08
N THR A 186 11.51 17.34 16.48
CA THR A 186 11.75 16.10 17.22
C THR A 186 13.22 15.80 17.55
N HIS A 187 14.11 16.76 17.33
CA HIS A 187 15.38 16.90 18.04
C HIS A 187 15.18 17.80 19.26
#